data_AF-A0A7S4JXY6-F1
#
_entry.id   AF-A0A7S4JXY6-F1
#
_cell.length_a   1.000
_cell.length_b   1.000
_cell.length_c   1.000
_cell.angle_alpha   90.00
_cell.angle_beta   90.00
_cell.angle_gamma   90.00
#
_symmetry.space_group_name_H-M   'P 1'
#
loop_
_entity.id
_entity.type
_entity.pdbx_description
1 polymer ?
#
loop_
_entity_poly.entity_id
_entity_poly.type
_entity_poly.pdbx_seq_one_letter_code
_entity_poly.pdbx_strand_id
1 'polypeptide(L)'
;MFRNENMYASWDDSGFPLTKANGEPTSKSARKKMRKQVEAQRKRYDKYMASGGGGEKGGAGGSGKGGGAPEEEVALPELDPGFISVIGGTFGNLQALDLSSDMGPFCHVLNLG
;
A
#
# COMPACT_ATOMS: atom_id res chain seq x y z
N MET A 1 -4.78 -10.12 0.30
CA MET A 1 -3.33 -9.82 0.39
C MET A 1 -2.43 -10.93 -0.19
N PHE A 2 -2.71 -12.23 -0.03
CA PHE A 2 -1.85 -13.32 -0.56
C PHE A 2 -2.45 -14.13 -1.72
N ARG A 3 -3.47 -13.61 -2.39
CA ARG A 3 -4.11 -14.27 -3.54
C ARG A 3 -3.45 -13.82 -4.83
N ASN A 4 -2.19 -14.18 -5.01
CA ASN A 4 -1.49 -13.98 -6.27
C ASN A 4 -1.19 -15.35 -6.87
N GLU A 5 -1.90 -15.67 -7.94
CA GLU A 5 -1.82 -16.95 -8.65
C GLU A 5 -0.43 -17.20 -9.25
N ASN A 6 0.33 -16.14 -9.55
CA ASN A 6 1.71 -16.27 -10.05
C ASN A 6 2.72 -16.68 -8.97
N MET A 7 2.37 -16.55 -7.69
CA MET A 7 3.27 -16.83 -6.56
C MET A 7 2.84 -18.02 -5.72
N TYR A 8 1.55 -18.32 -5.67
CA TYR A 8 0.97 -19.36 -4.83
C TYR A 8 -0.12 -20.12 -5.59
N ALA A 9 -0.14 -21.45 -5.43
CA ALA A 9 -1.07 -22.31 -6.16
C ALA A 9 -2.24 -22.82 -5.31
N SER A 10 -2.12 -22.82 -3.98
CA SER A 10 -3.19 -23.25 -3.08
C SER A 10 -3.18 -22.46 -1.77
N TRP A 11 -4.35 -22.37 -1.13
CA TRP A 11 -4.57 -21.59 0.09
C TRP A 11 -5.34 -22.41 1.13
N ASP A 12 -5.10 -22.12 2.40
CA ASP A 12 -5.88 -22.64 3.52
C ASP A 12 -7.21 -21.87 3.70
N ASP A 13 -8.07 -22.35 4.59
CA ASP A 13 -9.38 -21.74 4.89
C ASP A 13 -9.26 -20.30 5.43
N SER A 14 -8.07 -19.94 5.94
CA SER A 14 -7.75 -18.59 6.42
C SER A 14 -7.16 -17.69 5.33
N GLY A 15 -6.99 -18.19 4.10
CA GLY A 15 -6.45 -17.46 2.96
C GLY A 15 -4.92 -17.36 2.92
N PHE A 16 -4.19 -18.18 3.68
CA PHE A 16 -2.73 -18.26 3.63
C PHE A 16 -2.25 -19.30 2.62
N PRO A 17 -1.17 -19.03 1.88
CA PRO A 17 -0.61 -19.98 0.93
C PRO A 17 -0.14 -21.29 1.57
N LEU A 18 -0.56 -22.41 0.98
CA LEU A 18 -0.14 -23.77 1.32
C LEU A 18 1.00 -24.24 0.40
N THR A 19 0.92 -23.90 -0.88
CA THR A 19 1.94 -24.19 -1.89
C THR A 19 2.36 -22.94 -2.67
N LYS A 20 3.61 -22.92 -3.13
CA LYS A 20 4.14 -21.94 -4.07
C LYS A 20 3.61 -22.23 -5.48
N ALA A 21 3.81 -21.31 -6.42
CA ALA A 21 3.42 -21.46 -7.83
C ALA A 21 4.02 -22.70 -8.52
N ASN A 22 5.18 -23.18 -8.06
CA ASN A 22 5.82 -24.40 -8.56
C ASN A 22 5.27 -25.70 -7.93
N GLY A 23 4.21 -25.62 -7.12
CA GLY A 23 3.63 -26.77 -6.43
C GLY A 23 4.36 -27.20 -5.16
N GLU A 24 5.49 -26.60 -4.81
CA GLU A 24 6.21 -26.92 -3.58
C GLU A 24 5.47 -26.42 -2.34
N PRO A 25 5.52 -27.15 -1.22
CA PRO A 25 4.94 -26.71 0.03
C PRO A 25 5.65 -25.45 0.55
N THR A 26 4.88 -24.46 0.99
CA THR A 26 5.45 -23.25 1.60
C THR A 26 6.09 -23.61 2.94
N SER A 27 7.29 -23.11 3.23
CA SER A 27 8.02 -23.45 4.46
C SER A 27 7.30 -22.97 5.72
N LYS A 28 7.49 -23.70 6.84
CA LYS A 28 6.86 -23.36 8.14
C LYS A 28 7.23 -21.94 8.60
N SER A 29 8.48 -21.52 8.35
CA SER A 29 8.95 -20.17 8.68
C SER A 29 8.29 -19.09 7.83
N ALA A 30 8.08 -19.33 6.53
CA ALA A 30 7.37 -18.42 5.64
C ALA A 30 5.90 -18.25 6.06
N ARG A 31 5.20 -19.34 6.37
CA ARG A 31 3.81 -19.28 6.88
C ARG A 31 3.72 -18.50 8.19
N LYS A 32 4.64 -18.73 9.11
CA LYS A 32 4.73 -17.98 10.38
C LYS A 32 4.96 -16.48 10.14
N LYS A 33 5.81 -16.12 9.16
CA LYS A 33 6.07 -14.72 8.79
C LYS A 33 4.83 -14.05 8.19
N MET A 34 4.12 -14.73 7.29
CA MET A 34 2.88 -14.22 6.69
C MET A 34 1.80 -13.98 7.74
N ARG A 35 1.62 -14.92 8.69
CA ARG A 35 0.67 -14.73 9.82
C ARG A 35 1.02 -13.52 10.66
N LYS A 36 2.29 -13.33 11.01
CA LYS A 36 2.76 -12.14 11.76
C LYS A 36 2.49 -10.84 11.01
N GLN A 37 2.66 -10.83 9.68
CA GLN A 37 2.40 -9.65 8.87
C GLN A 37 0.91 -9.28 8.87
N VAL A 38 0.02 -10.27 8.72
CA VAL A 38 -1.43 -10.06 8.80
C VAL A 38 -1.84 -9.57 10.17
N GLU A 39 -1.33 -10.17 11.24
CA GLU A 39 -1.63 -9.74 12.61
C GLU A 39 -1.16 -8.30 12.88
N ALA A 40 0.05 -7.95 12.40
CA ALA A 40 0.56 -6.58 12.51
C ALA A 40 -0.29 -5.58 11.73
N GLN A 41 -0.76 -5.94 10.53
CA GLN A 41 -1.68 -5.11 9.77
C GLN A 41 -3.03 -4.97 10.44
N ARG A 42 -3.59 -6.07 10.98
CA ARG A 42 -4.86 -6.04 11.72
C ARG A 42 -4.78 -5.10 12.91
N LYS A 43 -3.70 -5.16 13.70
CA LYS A 43 -3.48 -4.23 14.83
C LYS A 43 -3.40 -2.76 14.38
N ARG A 44 -2.75 -2.49 13.26
CA ARG A 44 -2.67 -1.13 12.69
C ARG A 44 -4.03 -0.64 12.20
N TYR A 45 -4.78 -1.52 11.55
CA TYR A 45 -6.12 -1.24 11.06
C TYR A 45 -7.10 -1.01 12.23
N ASP A 46 -7.09 -1.87 13.24
CA ASP A 46 -7.92 -1.72 14.44
C ASP A 46 -7.60 -0.40 15.16
N LYS A 47 -6.32 -0.03 15.25
CA LYS A 47 -5.89 1.27 15.79
C LYS A 47 -6.40 2.44 14.94
N TYR A 48 -6.35 2.32 13.62
CA TYR A 48 -6.85 3.32 12.69
C TYR A 48 -8.38 3.51 12.79
N MET A 49 -9.12 2.41 12.82
CA MET A 49 -10.58 2.41 13.00
C MET A 49 -10.97 2.99 14.37
N ALA A 50 -10.24 2.65 15.43
CA ALA A 50 -10.46 3.21 16.77
C ALA A 50 -10.12 4.72 16.84
N SER A 51 -9.21 5.21 16.00
CA SER A 51 -8.87 6.64 15.90
C SER A 51 -9.83 7.47 15.04
N GLY A 52 -10.97 6.91 14.62
CA GLY A 52 -11.97 7.62 13.80
C GLY A 52 -11.65 7.60 12.30
N GLY A 53 -10.79 6.69 11.86
CA GLY A 53 -10.46 6.45 10.45
C GLY A 53 -11.58 5.76 9.68
N GLY A 54 -12.75 6.41 9.61
CA GLY A 54 -13.87 6.05 8.73
C GLY A 54 -14.09 7.10 7.64
N GLY A 55 -13.05 7.84 7.27
CA GLY A 55 -13.07 8.84 6.19
C GLY A 55 -12.10 8.44 5.10
N GLU A 56 -12.65 8.14 3.93
CA GLU A 56 -11.99 7.76 2.69
C GLU A 56 -10.72 8.58 2.38
N LYS A 57 -9.55 7.93 2.42
CA LYS A 57 -8.40 8.27 1.55
C LYS A 57 -7.68 6.98 1.15
N GLY A 58 -8.26 6.29 0.18
CA GLY A 58 -7.66 5.15 -0.50
C GLY A 58 -6.52 5.61 -1.42
N GLY A 59 -5.28 5.22 -1.08
CA GLY A 59 -4.14 5.31 -1.99
C GLY A 59 -4.10 4.07 -2.88
N ALA A 60 -4.63 4.20 -4.10
CA ALA A 60 -4.62 3.16 -5.13
C ALA A 60 -3.29 3.16 -5.89
N GLY A 61 -2.69 1.97 -6.02
CA GLY A 61 -1.70 1.66 -7.04
C GLY A 61 -2.12 0.42 -7.81
N GLY A 62 -2.24 0.54 -9.14
CA GLY A 62 -2.09 -0.55 -10.10
C GLY A 62 -3.33 -1.09 -10.82
N SER A 63 -3.56 -0.58 -12.05
CA SER A 63 -3.94 -1.30 -13.28
C SER A 63 -4.77 -2.60 -13.18
N GLY A 64 -6.01 -2.53 -13.69
CA GLY A 64 -6.45 -3.44 -14.76
C GLY A 64 -7.42 -4.59 -14.45
N LYS A 65 -8.71 -4.30 -14.70
CA LYS A 65 -9.71 -5.11 -15.45
C LYS A 65 -10.75 -5.94 -14.68
N GLY A 66 -11.99 -5.43 -14.70
CA GLY A 66 -13.15 -6.18 -15.19
C GLY A 66 -14.16 -6.67 -14.15
N GLY A 67 -15.21 -5.89 -13.91
CA GLY A 67 -16.42 -6.34 -13.21
C GLY A 67 -17.42 -5.20 -13.04
N GLY A 68 -18.28 -4.99 -14.04
CA GLY A 68 -19.28 -3.93 -14.05
C GLY A 68 -20.32 -4.12 -12.94
N ALA A 69 -20.37 -3.16 -12.03
CA ALA A 69 -21.48 -2.87 -11.14
C ALA A 69 -21.84 -1.38 -11.37
N PRO A 70 -23.10 -0.98 -11.15
CA PRO A 70 -23.68 0.21 -11.76
C PRO A 70 -22.93 1.47 -11.34
N GLU A 71 -22.60 2.31 -12.33
CA GLU A 71 -21.87 3.56 -12.18
C GLU A 71 -22.76 4.59 -11.47
N GLU A 72 -22.78 4.51 -10.14
CA GLU A 72 -23.13 5.65 -9.30
C GLU A 72 -21.97 6.64 -9.44
N GLU A 73 -22.25 7.79 -10.05
CA GLU A 73 -21.27 8.86 -10.30
C GLU A 73 -20.78 9.41 -8.95
N VAL A 74 -19.76 8.77 -8.38
CA VAL A 74 -19.14 9.22 -7.13
C VAL A 74 -18.42 10.52 -7.46
N ALA A 75 -19.09 11.64 -7.20
CA ALA A 75 -18.51 12.97 -7.28
C ALA A 75 -17.23 13.00 -6.45
N LEU A 76 -16.08 13.16 -7.11
CA LEU A 76 -14.81 13.34 -6.43
C LEU A 76 -14.94 14.57 -5.52
N PRO A 77 -14.56 14.47 -4.23
CA PRO A 77 -14.63 15.62 -3.34
C PRO A 77 -13.77 16.74 -3.91
N GLU A 78 -14.29 17.97 -3.91
CA GLU A 78 -13.51 19.16 -4.26
C GLU A 78 -12.27 19.20 -3.37
N LEU A 79 -11.11 19.04 -3.98
CA LEU A 79 -9.84 19.11 -3.26
C LEU A 79 -9.57 20.58 -2.94
N ASP A 80 -9.30 20.85 -1.67
CA ASP A 80 -8.75 22.14 -1.26
C ASP A 80 -7.51 22.46 -2.12
N PRO A 81 -7.47 23.60 -2.84
CA PRO A 81 -6.29 24.03 -3.58
C PRO A 81 -5.00 24.08 -2.72
N GLY A 82 -5.13 24.22 -1.40
CA GLY A 82 -4.02 24.17 -0.44
C GLY A 82 -3.54 22.77 -0.06
N PHE A 83 -4.21 21.70 -0.52
CA PHE A 83 -3.86 20.33 -0.18
C PHE A 83 -2.49 19.90 -0.71
N ILE A 84 -2.08 20.43 -1.88
CA ILE A 84 -0.78 20.15 -2.50
C ILE A 84 -0.14 21.46 -2.91
N SER A 85 1.08 21.69 -2.44
CA SER A 85 1.94 22.78 -2.89
C SER A 85 3.13 22.23 -3.68
N VAL A 86 3.52 22.98 -4.72
CA VAL A 86 4.77 22.72 -5.46
C VAL A 86 5.75 23.80 -5.04
N ILE A 87 6.85 23.39 -4.41
CA ILE A 87 7.92 24.28 -3.94
C ILE A 87 9.19 23.93 -4.71
N GLY A 88 9.82 24.94 -5.32
CA GLY A 88 11.08 24.80 -6.07
C GLY A 88 12.14 25.76 -5.55
N GLY A 89 13.37 25.26 -5.38
CA GLY A 89 14.52 26.08 -5.00
C GLY A 89 15.09 26.88 -6.17
N THR A 90 15.86 27.93 -5.87
CA THR A 90 16.53 28.74 -6.90
C THR A 90 17.77 28.04 -7.42
N PHE A 91 17.85 27.84 -8.73
CA PHE A 91 19.03 27.27 -9.38
C PHE A 91 20.28 28.14 -9.17
N GLY A 92 21.42 27.50 -8.85
CA GLY A 92 22.70 28.16 -8.63
C GLY A 92 22.95 28.64 -7.19
N ASN A 93 21.93 28.64 -6.32
CA ASN A 93 22.07 29.02 -4.92
C ASN A 93 22.31 27.81 -4.01
N LEU A 94 22.95 28.04 -2.86
CA LEU A 94 23.02 27.07 -1.78
C LEU A 94 21.60 26.80 -1.22
N GLN A 95 21.19 25.54 -1.22
CA GLN A 95 19.91 25.11 -0.69
C GLN A 95 20.07 24.64 0.77
N ALA A 96 19.92 25.56 1.72
CA ALA A 96 19.79 25.18 3.12
C ALA A 96 18.44 24.47 3.32
N LEU A 97 18.47 23.19 3.69
CA LEU A 97 17.28 22.35 3.82
C LEU A 97 17.23 21.75 5.22
N ASP A 98 16.09 21.94 5.90
CA ASP A 98 15.71 21.18 7.09
C ASP A 98 14.60 20.20 6.70
N LEU A 99 14.76 18.92 7.04
CA LEU A 99 13.88 17.84 6.62
C LEU A 99 13.41 17.04 7.84
N SER A 100 12.11 17.07 8.09
CA SER A 100 11.44 16.23 9.08
C SER A 100 10.51 15.23 8.38
N SER A 101 10.54 13.96 8.81
CA SER A 101 9.67 12.90 8.30
C SER A 101 9.22 11.98 9.43
N ASP A 102 7.91 11.84 9.60
CA ASP A 102 7.31 11.03 10.68
C ASP A 102 7.60 9.53 10.55
N MET A 103 7.79 9.03 9.32
CA MET A 103 7.95 7.60 9.02
C MET A 103 9.32 7.25 8.45
N GLY A 104 10.29 8.17 8.60
CA GLY A 104 11.60 8.07 7.98
C GLY A 104 11.57 8.39 6.48
N PRO A 105 12.68 8.88 5.89
CA PRO A 105 12.70 9.19 4.47
C PRO A 105 12.69 7.89 3.65
N PHE A 106 11.63 7.66 2.89
CA PHE A 106 11.52 6.52 1.96
C PHE A 106 12.20 6.88 0.64
N CYS A 107 13.54 6.96 0.67
CA CYS A 107 14.36 7.42 -0.45
C CYS A 107 14.28 6.47 -1.65
N HIS A 108 14.05 7.03 -2.85
CA HIS A 108 14.12 6.31 -4.12
C HIS A 108 15.16 6.97 -5.03
N VAL A 109 15.80 6.15 -5.87
CA VAL A 109 16.72 6.62 -6.91
C VAL A 109 16.17 6.12 -8.24
N LEU A 110 15.86 7.05 -9.14
CA LEU A 110 15.34 6.75 -10.47
C LEU A 110 16.35 7.27 -11.50
N ASN A 111 16.78 6.41 -12.41
CA ASN A 111 17.54 6.82 -13.59
C ASN A 111 16.59 6.86 -14.78
N LEU A 112 16.52 8.00 -15.46
CA LEU A 112 15.66 8.24 -16.62
C LEU A 112 16.44 8.23 -17.95
N GLY A 113 17.74 7.92 -17.89
CA GLY A 113 18.63 7.82 -19.05
C GLY A 113 18.46 6.55 -19.87
#